data_AF-B9TLV4-F1
#
_entry.id   AF-B9TLV4-F1
#
_cell.length_a   1.000
_cell.length_b   1.000
_cell.length_c   1.000
_cell.angle_alpha   90.00
_cell.angle_beta   90.00
_cell.angle_gamma   90.00
#
_symmetry.space_group_name_H-M   'P 1'
#
loop_
_entity.id
_entity.type
_entity.pdbx_description
1 polymer ?
#
loop_
_entity_poly.entity_id
_entity_poly.type
_entity_poly.pdbx_seq_one_letter_code
_entity_poly.pdbx_strand_id
1 'polypeptide(L)'
;MMEFGTLIAAAIALWRYKLPFGVLTVAVTLWYMSMDLVPFFAGDDYAMRWELRKFVSVWFGILMLLVAFWVDIRSRRDRDFAFWLYLFGCLTFWGGLSMMDSHSELNKFIYLLINLGLIAVGAILSRRIFAVCGGLGTAGYLGHLANTIFKDSMLFPFALTAIGLGVIYLGIVWQKHEAAISSHLRKFLPRELQELISQRG
;
A
#
# COMPACT_ATOMS: atom_id res chain seq x y z
N MET A 1 -13.36 -22.87 -0.64
CA MET A 1 -14.74 -23.10 -0.11
C MET A 1 -14.79 -22.93 1.41
N MET A 2 -13.77 -23.37 2.16
CA MET A 2 -13.65 -23.04 3.59
C MET A 2 -13.26 -21.58 3.86
N GLU A 3 -12.53 -20.91 2.95
CA GLU A 3 -12.11 -19.50 3.15
C GLU A 3 -13.27 -18.50 3.12
N PHE A 4 -14.28 -18.74 2.27
CA PHE A 4 -15.50 -17.92 2.26
C PHE A 4 -16.28 -18.05 3.57
N GLY A 5 -16.32 -19.26 4.14
CA GLY A 5 -16.97 -19.53 5.42
C GLY A 5 -16.28 -18.82 6.58
N THR A 6 -14.94 -18.85 6.62
CA THR A 6 -14.16 -18.15 7.65
C THR A 6 -14.21 -16.63 7.48
N LEU A 7 -14.24 -16.12 6.25
CA LEU A 7 -14.37 -14.68 5.98
C LEU A 7 -15.75 -14.15 6.39
N ILE A 8 -16.82 -14.88 6.08
CA ILE A 8 -18.18 -14.53 6.52
C ILE A 8 -18.29 -14.63 8.05
N ALA A 9 -17.77 -15.71 8.67
CA ALA A 9 -17.79 -15.86 10.11
C ALA A 9 -16.96 -14.78 10.82
N ALA A 10 -15.80 -14.42 10.28
CA ALA A 10 -14.93 -13.38 10.83
C ALA A 10 -15.53 -11.97 10.62
N ALA A 11 -16.21 -11.72 9.50
CA ALA A 11 -16.98 -10.49 9.27
C ALA A 11 -18.17 -10.36 10.25
N ILE A 12 -18.91 -11.45 10.48
CA ILE A 12 -20.02 -11.50 11.45
C ILE A 12 -19.50 -11.31 12.88
N ALA A 13 -18.39 -11.98 13.23
CA ALA A 13 -17.75 -11.82 14.53
C ALA A 13 -17.26 -10.38 14.75
N LEU A 14 -16.71 -9.73 13.72
CA LEU A 14 -16.33 -8.32 13.77
C LEU A 14 -17.51 -7.40 13.98
N TRP A 15 -18.61 -7.67 13.27
CA TRP A 15 -19.85 -6.92 13.42
C TRP A 15 -20.43 -7.04 14.84
N ARG A 16 -20.25 -8.20 15.49
CA ARG A 16 -20.77 -8.49 16.82
C ARG A 16 -19.88 -8.06 17.99
N TYR A 17 -18.55 -8.15 17.84
CA TYR A 17 -17.60 -7.95 18.95
C TYR A 17 -16.78 -6.66 18.86
N LYS A 18 -16.71 -6.00 17.69
CA LYS A 18 -16.01 -4.70 17.50
C LYS A 18 -14.65 -4.65 18.22
N LEU A 19 -13.84 -5.70 18.03
CA LEU A 19 -12.48 -5.77 18.57
C LEU A 19 -11.45 -5.52 17.45
N PRO A 20 -10.50 -4.57 17.61
CA PRO A 20 -9.51 -4.24 16.59
C PRO A 20 -8.69 -5.45 16.13
N PHE A 21 -8.46 -6.39 17.03
CA PHE A 21 -7.75 -7.64 16.75
C PHE A 21 -8.55 -8.61 15.86
N GLY A 22 -9.89 -8.52 15.84
CA GLY A 22 -10.70 -9.33 14.92
C GLY A 22 -10.50 -8.94 13.44
N VAL A 23 -10.08 -7.70 13.18
CA VAL A 23 -9.73 -7.21 11.84
C VAL A 23 -8.46 -7.85 11.32
N LEU A 24 -7.53 -8.24 12.19
CA LEU A 24 -6.35 -8.99 11.80
C LEU A 24 -6.73 -10.30 11.11
N THR A 25 -7.63 -11.08 11.71
CA THR A 25 -8.06 -12.37 11.17
C THR A 25 -8.80 -12.22 9.83
N VAL A 26 -9.63 -11.18 9.69
CA VAL A 26 -10.29 -10.85 8.41
C VAL A 26 -9.28 -10.42 7.35
N ALA A 27 -8.33 -9.57 7.70
CA ALA A 27 -7.32 -9.09 6.77
C ALA A 27 -6.37 -10.21 6.30
N VAL A 28 -5.99 -11.11 7.20
CA VAL A 28 -5.17 -12.30 6.89
C VAL A 28 -5.94 -13.28 6.01
N THR A 29 -7.22 -13.53 6.29
CA THR A 29 -8.05 -14.44 5.45
C THR A 29 -8.29 -13.86 4.06
N LEU A 30 -8.58 -12.56 3.96
CA LEU A 30 -8.66 -11.85 2.67
C LEU A 30 -7.34 -11.97 1.89
N TRP A 31 -6.20 -11.75 2.54
CA TRP A 31 -4.90 -11.87 1.90
C TRP A 31 -4.63 -13.30 1.41
N TYR A 32 -4.95 -14.31 2.23
CA TYR A 32 -4.81 -15.72 1.88
C TYR A 32 -5.71 -16.09 0.69
N MET A 33 -6.96 -15.62 0.68
CA MET A 33 -7.87 -15.79 -0.45
C MET A 33 -7.34 -15.18 -1.75
N SER A 34 -6.65 -14.04 -1.69
CA SER A 34 -6.01 -13.46 -2.87
C SER A 34 -4.94 -14.39 -3.47
N MET A 35 -4.26 -15.20 -2.65
CA MET A 35 -3.27 -16.18 -3.15
C MET A 35 -3.94 -17.44 -3.71
N ASP A 36 -5.05 -17.89 -3.10
CA ASP A 36 -5.76 -19.12 -3.48
C ASP A 36 -6.78 -18.96 -4.61
N LEU A 37 -7.20 -17.73 -4.94
CA LEU A 37 -8.10 -17.46 -6.08
C LEU A 37 -7.45 -17.76 -7.43
N VAL A 38 -6.12 -17.73 -7.52
CA VAL A 38 -5.41 -17.72 -8.80
C VAL A 38 -5.22 -19.11 -9.42
N PRO A 39 -4.91 -20.17 -8.65
CA PRO A 39 -4.95 -21.54 -9.15
C PRO A 39 -6.33 -21.94 -9.71
N PHE A 40 -7.41 -21.31 -9.23
CA PHE A 40 -8.78 -21.67 -9.62
C PHE A 40 -9.17 -21.18 -11.03
N PHE A 41 -8.60 -20.06 -11.49
CA PHE A 41 -8.94 -19.47 -12.80
C PHE A 41 -7.93 -19.79 -13.92
N ALA A 42 -6.68 -20.15 -13.60
CA ALA A 42 -5.61 -20.22 -14.60
C ALA A 42 -5.39 -21.59 -15.28
N GLY A 43 -6.02 -22.68 -14.82
CA GLY A 43 -5.70 -24.03 -15.33
C GLY A 43 -4.22 -24.40 -15.13
N ASP A 44 -3.68 -25.39 -15.86
CA ASP A 44 -2.32 -25.95 -15.68
C ASP A 44 -1.16 -25.14 -16.30
N ASP A 45 -1.43 -23.96 -16.89
CA ASP A 45 -0.37 -23.14 -17.47
C ASP A 45 0.31 -22.27 -16.39
N TYR A 46 1.52 -22.68 -15.99
CA TYR A 46 2.31 -22.04 -14.94
C TYR A 46 2.66 -20.57 -15.22
N ALA A 47 2.89 -20.20 -16.50
CA ALA A 47 3.26 -18.84 -16.86
C ALA A 47 2.06 -17.88 -16.76
N MET A 48 0.91 -18.31 -17.28
CA MET A 48 -0.34 -17.56 -17.19
C MET A 48 -0.81 -17.42 -15.72
N ARG A 49 -0.58 -18.44 -14.89
CA ARG A 49 -0.88 -18.42 -13.45
C ARG A 49 -0.08 -17.35 -12.71
N TRP A 50 1.19 -17.13 -13.04
CA TRP A 50 2.01 -16.11 -12.37
C TRP A 50 1.64 -14.69 -12.78
N GLU A 51 1.38 -14.45 -14.07
CA GLU A 51 0.85 -13.17 -14.59
C GLU A 51 -0.49 -12.81 -13.92
N LEU A 52 -1.43 -13.75 -13.91
CA LEU A 52 -2.75 -13.56 -13.32
C LEU A 52 -2.66 -13.31 -11.80
N ARG A 53 -1.70 -13.95 -11.09
CA ARG A 53 -1.48 -13.72 -9.64
C ARG A 53 -1.18 -12.27 -9.34
N LYS A 54 -0.30 -11.66 -10.14
CA LYS A 54 0.13 -10.28 -9.98
C LYS A 54 -1.05 -9.33 -10.16
N PHE A 55 -1.81 -9.49 -11.24
CA PHE A 55 -3.02 -8.69 -11.50
C PHE A 55 -4.09 -8.85 -10.42
N VAL A 56 -4.40 -10.08 -10.02
CA VAL A 56 -5.39 -10.35 -8.97
C VAL A 56 -4.96 -9.72 -7.66
N SER A 57 -3.69 -9.84 -7.26
CA SER A 57 -3.17 -9.21 -6.03
C SER A 57 -3.29 -7.68 -6.05
N VAL A 58 -3.03 -7.04 -7.19
CA VAL A 58 -3.17 -5.57 -7.33
C VAL A 58 -4.64 -5.16 -7.17
N TRP A 59 -5.56 -5.74 -7.95
CA TRP A 59 -6.97 -5.37 -7.90
C TRP A 59 -7.63 -5.73 -6.58
N PHE A 60 -7.28 -6.87 -6.01
CA PHE A 60 -7.78 -7.31 -4.71
C PHE A 60 -7.25 -6.44 -3.57
N GLY A 61 -5.97 -6.04 -3.63
CA GLY A 61 -5.40 -5.05 -2.73
C GLY A 61 -6.15 -3.71 -2.81
N ILE A 62 -6.45 -3.21 -4.01
CA ILE A 62 -7.27 -1.99 -4.18
C ILE A 62 -8.66 -2.17 -3.56
N LEU A 63 -9.33 -3.30 -3.80
CA LEU A 63 -10.64 -3.59 -3.21
C LEU A 63 -10.57 -3.58 -1.68
N MET A 64 -9.54 -4.21 -1.10
CA MET A 64 -9.31 -4.18 0.36
C MET A 64 -9.10 -2.76 0.88
N LEU A 65 -8.36 -1.92 0.17
CA LEU A 65 -8.15 -0.52 0.53
C LEU A 65 -9.45 0.30 0.45
N LEU A 66 -10.30 0.06 -0.54
CA LEU A 66 -11.62 0.69 -0.65
C LEU A 66 -12.56 0.25 0.47
N VAL A 67 -12.57 -1.04 0.81
CA VAL A 67 -13.33 -1.55 1.96
C VAL A 67 -12.79 -0.95 3.26
N ALA A 68 -11.47 -0.87 3.41
CA ALA A 68 -10.83 -0.22 4.56
C ALA A 68 -11.33 1.21 4.70
N PHE A 69 -11.32 1.99 3.61
CA PHE A 69 -11.78 3.37 3.55
C PHE A 69 -13.27 3.52 3.85
N TRP A 70 -14.12 2.64 3.32
CA TRP A 70 -15.55 2.64 3.59
C TRP A 70 -15.86 2.33 5.06
N VAL A 71 -15.17 1.33 5.64
CA VAL A 71 -15.26 1.02 7.08
C VAL A 71 -14.75 2.20 7.91
N ASP A 72 -13.68 2.87 7.46
CA ASP A 72 -13.10 4.06 8.08
C ASP A 72 -14.12 5.20 8.21
N ILE A 73 -14.86 5.48 7.14
CA ILE A 73 -15.89 6.53 7.11
C ILE A 73 -17.09 6.15 7.98
N ARG A 74 -17.51 4.88 7.92
CA ARG A 74 -18.70 4.40 8.63
C ARG A 74 -18.45 4.26 10.13
N SER A 75 -17.23 3.89 10.52
CA SER A 75 -16.81 3.70 11.91
C SER A 75 -16.24 5.00 12.48
N ARG A 76 -17.12 5.99 12.73
CA ARG A 76 -16.79 7.31 13.33
C ARG A 76 -16.26 7.27 14.78
N ARG A 77 -15.77 6.14 15.29
CA ARG A 77 -15.61 5.93 16.74
C ARG A 77 -14.26 5.32 17.10
N ASP A 78 -13.43 6.14 17.77
CA ASP A 78 -12.32 5.92 18.73
C ASP A 78 -11.29 4.78 18.56
N ARG A 79 -11.59 3.71 17.84
CA ARG A 79 -10.68 2.56 17.68
C ARG A 79 -10.32 2.38 16.21
N ASP A 80 -9.02 2.31 15.96
CA ASP A 80 -8.39 2.17 14.65
C ASP A 80 -8.65 0.78 14.01
N PHE A 81 -9.92 0.44 13.75
CA PHE A 81 -10.31 -0.82 13.12
C PHE A 81 -9.76 -0.92 11.70
N ALA A 82 -9.77 0.17 10.93
CA ALA A 82 -9.33 0.15 9.54
C ALA A 82 -7.80 0.01 9.38
N PHE A 83 -7.02 0.22 10.43
CA PHE A 83 -5.55 0.17 10.36
C PHE A 83 -5.03 -1.15 9.77
N TRP A 84 -5.54 -2.29 10.26
CA TRP A 84 -5.12 -3.61 9.77
C TRP A 84 -5.57 -3.86 8.32
N LEU A 85 -6.78 -3.43 7.96
CA LEU A 85 -7.25 -3.52 6.57
C LEU A 85 -6.39 -2.67 5.62
N TYR A 86 -6.01 -1.46 6.03
CA TYR A 86 -5.07 -0.64 5.25
C TYR A 86 -3.69 -1.29 5.16
N LEU A 87 -3.19 -1.90 6.24
CA LEU A 87 -1.89 -2.57 6.26
C LEU A 87 -1.85 -3.73 5.25
N PHE A 88 -2.77 -4.69 5.39
CA PHE A 88 -2.80 -5.85 4.50
C PHE A 88 -3.23 -5.47 3.09
N GLY A 89 -4.20 -4.58 2.91
CA GLY A 89 -4.58 -4.04 1.60
C GLY A 89 -3.40 -3.40 0.87
N CYS A 90 -2.62 -2.58 1.58
CA CYS A 90 -1.42 -1.95 1.02
C CYS A 90 -0.33 -2.98 0.72
N LEU A 91 -0.10 -3.97 1.59
CA LEU A 91 0.86 -5.04 1.34
C LEU A 91 0.49 -5.90 0.13
N THR A 92 -0.78 -6.28 -0.01
CA THR A 92 -1.28 -7.07 -1.15
C THR A 92 -1.20 -6.27 -2.46
N PHE A 93 -1.57 -4.99 -2.42
CA PHE A 93 -1.45 -4.08 -3.56
C PHE A 93 0.02 -3.86 -3.96
N TRP A 94 0.84 -3.39 -3.02
CA TRP A 94 2.24 -3.03 -3.27
C TRP A 94 3.10 -4.26 -3.58
N GLY A 95 2.82 -5.40 -2.94
CA GLY A 95 3.47 -6.67 -3.24
C GLY A 95 3.14 -7.15 -4.66
N GLY A 96 1.86 -7.12 -5.06
CA GLY A 96 1.45 -7.46 -6.42
C GLY A 96 2.09 -6.54 -7.47
N LEU A 97 2.09 -5.23 -7.20
CA LEU A 97 2.66 -4.22 -8.07
C LEU A 97 4.18 -4.37 -8.22
N SER A 98 4.90 -4.63 -7.12
CA SER A 98 6.37 -4.76 -7.14
C SER A 98 6.84 -6.07 -7.79
N MET A 99 5.98 -7.08 -7.84
CA MET A 99 6.24 -8.32 -8.58
C MET A 99 5.86 -8.21 -10.08
N MET A 100 5.15 -7.16 -10.51
CA MET A 100 4.90 -6.93 -11.94
C MET A 100 6.18 -6.61 -12.67
N ASP A 101 6.43 -7.41 -13.70
CA ASP A 101 7.66 -7.33 -14.46
C ASP A 101 7.69 -6.02 -15.27
N SER A 102 8.74 -5.25 -15.06
CA SER A 102 8.90 -3.92 -15.67
C SER A 102 9.97 -4.01 -16.75
N HIS A 103 9.67 -4.76 -17.82
CA HIS A 103 10.60 -4.96 -18.94
C HIS A 103 10.94 -3.67 -19.71
N SER A 104 10.14 -2.60 -19.55
CA SER A 104 10.36 -1.30 -20.18
C SER A 104 10.71 -0.21 -19.17
N GLU A 105 11.62 0.70 -19.54
CA GLU A 105 11.93 1.91 -18.75
C GLU A 105 10.68 2.76 -18.48
N LEU A 106 9.73 2.78 -19.42
CA LEU A 106 8.44 3.45 -19.24
C LEU A 106 7.61 2.80 -18.12
N ASN A 107 7.61 1.48 -18.01
CA ASN A 107 6.91 0.77 -16.92
C ASN A 107 7.56 1.05 -15.57
N LYS A 108 8.90 1.13 -15.51
CA LYS A 108 9.62 1.48 -14.29
C LYS A 108 9.35 2.94 -13.87
N PHE A 109 9.22 3.86 -14.85
CA PHE A 109 8.81 5.24 -14.58
C PHE A 109 7.37 5.32 -14.06
N ILE A 110 6.44 4.56 -14.64
CA ILE A 110 5.06 4.44 -14.11
C ILE A 110 5.09 3.85 -12.69
N TYR A 111 5.91 2.85 -12.41
CA TYR A 111 6.09 2.30 -11.07
C TYR A 111 6.55 3.38 -10.07
N LEU A 112 7.51 4.23 -10.46
CA LEU A 112 7.90 5.39 -9.65
C LEU A 112 6.71 6.32 -9.39
N LEU A 113 5.94 6.68 -10.42
CA LEU A 113 4.76 7.55 -10.29
C LEU A 113 3.71 6.96 -9.34
N ILE A 114 3.45 5.65 -9.41
CA ILE A 114 2.52 4.97 -8.51
C ILE A 114 3.03 5.03 -7.06
N ASN A 115 4.33 4.81 -6.84
CA ASN A 115 4.93 4.88 -5.50
C ASN A 115 4.91 6.32 -4.93
N LEU A 116 5.12 7.34 -5.75
CA LEU A 116 4.92 8.74 -5.35
C LEU A 116 3.44 9.03 -5.03
N GLY A 117 2.52 8.46 -5.81
CA GLY A 117 1.08 8.49 -5.52
C GLY A 117 0.73 7.86 -4.17
N LEU A 118 1.35 6.72 -3.83
CA LEU A 118 1.19 6.09 -2.52
C LEU A 118 1.66 7.00 -1.38
N ILE A 119 2.77 7.71 -1.55
CA ILE A 119 3.23 8.70 -0.56
C ILE A 119 2.19 9.82 -0.39
N ALA A 120 1.65 10.35 -1.48
CA ALA A 120 0.62 11.39 -1.43
C ALA A 120 -0.66 10.90 -0.75
N VAL A 121 -1.13 9.70 -1.08
CA VAL A 121 -2.30 9.06 -0.43
C VAL A 121 -2.03 8.83 1.06
N GLY A 122 -0.83 8.39 1.42
CA GLY A 122 -0.40 8.23 2.82
C GLY A 122 -0.44 9.54 3.61
N ALA A 123 -0.05 10.65 2.97
CA ALA A 123 -0.14 12.00 3.53
C ALA A 123 -1.59 12.42 3.79
N ILE A 124 -2.45 12.24 2.78
CA ILE A 124 -3.86 12.64 2.80
C ILE A 124 -4.61 11.88 3.89
N LEU A 125 -4.44 10.55 3.92
CA LEU A 125 -5.09 9.67 4.89
C LEU A 125 -4.39 9.66 6.26
N SER A 126 -3.23 10.32 6.38
CA SER A 126 -2.35 10.26 7.55
C SER A 126 -2.05 8.81 7.99
N ARG A 127 -1.84 7.94 7.00
CA ARG A 127 -1.53 6.52 7.19
C ARG A 127 -0.10 6.26 6.72
N ARG A 128 0.80 6.09 7.69
CA ARG A 128 2.25 5.89 7.46
C ARG A 128 2.59 4.72 6.55
N ILE A 129 1.77 3.66 6.53
CA ILE A 129 2.04 2.47 5.72
C ILE A 129 2.18 2.77 4.22
N PHE A 130 1.33 3.64 3.67
CA PHE A 130 1.41 4.00 2.25
C PHE A 130 2.68 4.82 1.95
N ALA A 131 3.08 5.70 2.87
CA ALA A 131 4.32 6.47 2.75
C ALA A 131 5.55 5.56 2.84
N VAL A 132 5.53 4.53 3.72
CA VAL A 132 6.61 3.54 3.82
C VAL A 132 6.71 2.69 2.56
N CYS A 133 5.60 2.11 2.08
CA CYS A 133 5.59 1.31 0.85
C CYS A 133 6.02 2.15 -0.37
N GLY A 134 5.44 3.34 -0.53
CA GLY A 134 5.81 4.26 -1.60
C GLY A 134 7.27 4.73 -1.52
N GLY A 135 7.77 5.01 -0.31
CA GLY A 135 9.17 5.35 -0.08
C GLY A 135 10.12 4.22 -0.45
N LEU A 136 9.81 2.98 -0.05
CA LEU A 136 10.60 1.79 -0.40
C LEU A 136 10.64 1.55 -1.92
N GLY A 137 9.49 1.63 -2.61
CA GLY A 137 9.46 1.47 -4.07
C GLY A 137 10.19 2.58 -4.81
N THR A 138 10.07 3.83 -4.34
CA THR A 138 10.81 4.98 -4.87
C THR A 138 12.32 4.80 -4.69
N ALA A 139 12.76 4.40 -3.48
CA ALA A 139 14.17 4.14 -3.20
C ALA A 139 14.72 2.98 -4.05
N GLY A 140 13.92 1.92 -4.25
CA GLY A 140 14.26 0.80 -5.14
C GLY A 140 14.49 1.25 -6.59
N TYR A 141 13.59 2.09 -7.12
CA TYR A 141 13.75 2.63 -8.48
C TYR A 141 14.97 3.56 -8.60
N LEU A 142 15.18 4.46 -7.64
CA LEU A 142 16.36 5.35 -7.63
C LEU A 142 17.67 4.55 -7.52
N GLY A 143 17.68 3.48 -6.72
CA GLY A 143 18.82 2.56 -6.64
C GLY A 143 19.07 1.82 -7.94
N HIS A 144 18.02 1.36 -8.62
CA HIS A 144 18.13 0.77 -9.96
C HIS A 144 18.70 1.76 -10.98
N LEU A 145 18.18 3.00 -11.00
CA LEU A 145 18.65 4.05 -11.89
C LEU A 145 20.12 4.42 -11.63
N ALA A 146 20.51 4.52 -10.36
CA ALA A 146 21.90 4.75 -9.97
C ALA A 146 22.82 3.61 -10.45
N ASN A 147 22.37 2.36 -10.32
CA ASN A 147 23.11 1.21 -10.80
C ASN A 147 23.23 1.18 -12.32
N THR A 148 22.18 1.56 -13.06
CA THR A 148 22.22 1.59 -14.53
C THR A 148 23.11 2.72 -15.06
N ILE A 149 23.10 3.90 -14.43
CA ILE A 149 23.86 5.07 -14.91
C ILE A 149 25.34 5.03 -14.46
N PHE A 150 25.62 4.57 -13.25
CA PHE A 150 26.96 4.67 -12.65
C PHE A 150 27.70 3.33 -12.56
N LYS A 151 27.17 2.25 -13.15
CA LYS A 151 27.69 0.86 -13.00
C LYS A 151 29.20 0.73 -13.18
N ASP A 152 29.75 1.43 -14.17
CA ASP A 152 31.15 1.33 -14.57
C ASP A 152 32.04 2.42 -13.93
N SER A 153 31.50 3.19 -12.98
CA SER A 153 32.20 4.29 -12.32
C SER A 153 32.46 3.99 -10.84
N MET A 154 33.67 4.31 -10.37
CA MET A 154 34.00 4.33 -8.94
C MET A 154 33.11 5.29 -8.12
N LEU A 155 32.31 6.14 -8.78
CA LEU A 155 31.34 7.03 -8.15
C LEU A 155 30.03 6.34 -7.73
N PHE A 156 29.77 5.10 -8.15
CA PHE A 156 28.54 4.39 -7.81
C PHE A 156 28.24 4.34 -6.29
N PRO A 157 29.19 3.96 -5.40
CA PRO A 157 28.95 3.93 -3.96
C PRO A 157 28.64 5.32 -3.38
N PHE A 158 29.28 6.37 -3.93
CA PHE A 158 29.06 7.75 -3.51
C PHE A 158 27.67 8.25 -3.93
N ALA A 159 27.26 7.98 -5.17
CA ALA A 159 25.93 8.31 -5.67
C ALA A 159 24.85 7.57 -4.87
N LEU A 160 25.04 6.27 -4.61
CA LEU A 160 24.10 5.47 -3.81
C LEU A 160 23.98 6.01 -2.37
N THR A 161 25.10 6.37 -1.75
CA THR A 161 25.11 6.97 -0.40
C THR A 161 24.43 8.33 -0.39
N ALA A 162 24.68 9.19 -1.39
CA ALA A 162 24.04 10.49 -1.52
C ALA A 162 22.52 10.37 -1.71
N ILE A 163 22.06 9.41 -2.53
CA ILE A 163 20.63 9.10 -2.70
C ILE A 163 20.04 8.62 -1.38
N GLY A 164 20.71 7.70 -0.67
CA GLY A 164 20.26 7.21 0.63
C GLY A 164 20.10 8.33 1.66
N LEU A 165 21.11 9.21 1.77
CA LEU A 165 21.07 10.39 2.64
C LEU A 165 19.96 11.37 2.21
N GLY A 166 19.77 11.57 0.91
CA GLY A 166 18.69 12.40 0.37
C GLY A 166 17.31 11.87 0.75
N VAL A 167 17.08 10.56 0.62
CA VAL A 167 15.82 9.91 1.03
C VAL A 167 15.60 10.04 2.55
N ILE A 168 16.63 9.83 3.36
CA ILE A 168 16.55 10.00 4.83
C ILE A 168 16.21 11.46 5.16
N TYR A 169 16.90 12.42 4.55
CA TYR A 169 16.66 13.85 4.76
C TYR A 169 15.24 14.24 4.37
N LEU A 170 14.75 13.79 3.20
CA LEU A 170 13.37 14.00 2.77
C LEU A 170 12.37 13.39 3.76
N GLY A 171 12.66 12.19 4.29
CA GLY A 171 11.85 11.57 5.34
C GLY A 171 11.80 12.39 6.63
N ILE A 172 12.92 12.99 7.05
CA ILE A 172 13.00 13.87 8.23
C ILE A 172 12.23 15.18 7.98
N VAL A 173 12.42 15.81 6.82
CA VAL A 173 11.70 17.04 6.44
C VAL A 173 10.20 16.77 6.38
N TRP A 174 9.80 15.62 5.82
CA TRP A 174 8.43 15.17 5.80
C TRP A 174 7.86 14.99 7.21
N GLN A 175 8.55 14.27 8.08
CA GLN A 175 8.14 14.06 9.47
C GLN A 175 8.00 15.39 10.22
N LYS A 176 8.91 16.33 9.99
CA LYS A 176 8.88 17.66 10.60
C LYS A 176 7.70 18.51 10.13
N HIS A 177 7.31 18.38 8.86
CA HIS A 177 6.20 19.13 8.26
C HIS A 177 4.93 18.29 8.08
N GLU A 178 4.84 17.10 8.69
CA GLU A 178 3.76 16.14 8.46
C GLU A 178 2.39 16.80 8.69
N ALA A 179 2.25 17.59 9.75
CA ALA A 179 1.04 18.34 10.06
C ALA A 179 0.74 19.46 9.03
N ALA A 180 1.76 20.17 8.54
CA ALA A 180 1.60 21.26 7.58
C ALA A 180 1.29 20.75 6.16
N ILE A 181 1.96 19.68 5.73
CA ILE A 181 1.77 19.01 4.44
C ILE A 181 0.40 18.33 4.43
N SER A 182 0.05 17.59 5.49
CA SER A 182 -1.26 16.93 5.59
C SER A 182 -2.39 17.96 5.57
N SER A 183 -2.26 19.09 6.29
CA SER A 183 -3.29 20.13 6.27
C SER A 183 -3.44 20.81 4.91
N HIS A 184 -2.36 21.02 4.15
CA HIS A 184 -2.45 21.56 2.78
C HIS A 184 -3.08 20.58 1.81
N LEU A 185 -2.68 19.30 1.84
CA LEU A 185 -3.25 18.28 0.96
C LEU A 185 -4.72 18.00 1.29
N ARG A 186 -5.10 18.06 2.57
CA ARG A 186 -6.50 17.91 3.00
C ARG A 186 -7.42 19.00 2.45
N LYS A 187 -6.92 20.19 2.09
CA LYS A 187 -7.75 21.25 1.47
C LYS A 187 -8.35 20.83 0.13
N PHE A 188 -7.75 19.85 -0.56
CA PHE A 188 -8.29 19.28 -1.78
C PHE A 188 -9.42 18.26 -1.53
N LEU A 189 -9.63 17.80 -0.30
CA LEU A 189 -10.72 16.89 0.04
C LEU A 189 -12.01 17.65 0.39
N PRO A 190 -13.19 17.07 0.12
CA PRO A 190 -14.48 17.59 0.59
C PRO A 190 -14.50 17.77 2.12
N ARG A 191 -15.23 18.77 2.61
CA ARG A 191 -15.28 19.14 4.05
C ARG A 191 -15.65 17.97 4.97
N GLU A 192 -16.54 17.07 4.53
CA GLU A 192 -16.93 15.89 5.31
C GLU A 192 -15.76 14.94 5.61
N LEU A 193 -14.84 14.78 4.66
CA LEU A 193 -13.64 13.96 4.86
C LEU A 193 -12.59 14.68 5.71
N GLN A 194 -12.49 16.01 5.60
CA GLN A 194 -11.59 16.80 6.44
C GLN A 194 -11.96 16.67 7.93
N GLU A 195 -13.25 16.76 8.25
CA GLU A 195 -13.75 16.61 9.62
C GLU A 195 -13.45 15.22 10.20
N LEU A 196 -13.70 14.15 9.43
CA LEU A 196 -13.41 12.77 9.85
C LEU A 196 -11.93 12.51 10.15
N ILE A 197 -11.02 13.13 9.40
CA ILE A 197 -9.58 12.95 9.59
C ILE A 197 -9.05 13.90 10.68
N SER A 198 -9.66 15.08 10.88
CA SER A 198 -9.30 16.00 11.97
C SER A 198 -9.62 15.47 13.37
N GLN A 199 -10.65 14.62 13.52
CA GLN A 199 -10.98 13.98 14.80
C GLN A 199 -9.99 12.87 15.23
N ARG A 200 -8.93 12.61 14.44
CA ARG A 200 -7.91 11.57 14.69
C ARG A 200 -6.58 12.10 15.23
N GLY A 201 -6.32 13.40 15.10
CA GLY A 201 -5.09 14.05 15.56
C GLY A 201 -5.30 14.70 16.91
#